data_AF-A0A178XXZ3-F1
#
_entry.id   AF-A0A178XXZ3-F1
#
_cell.length_a   1.000
_cell.length_b   1.000
_cell.length_c   1.000
_cell.angle_alpha   90.00
_cell.angle_beta   90.00
_cell.angle_gamma   90.00
#
_symmetry.space_group_name_H-M   'P 1'
#
loop_
_entity.id
_entity.type
_entity.pdbx_description
1 polymer ?
#
loop_
_entity_poly.entity_id
_entity_poly.type
_entity_poly.pdbx_seq_one_letter_code
_entity_poly.pdbx_strand_id
1 'polypeptide(L)'
;MSLTTDFISELIRAANEPEKLSPYEVSRLLDRSIDTIRDMREQTGIAGSHGIKDVLIDLRVASERARDLSAAEIRDAIIDAADVIRTLKIVLDGKDEL
;
A
#
# COMPACT_ATOMS: atom_id res chain seq x y z
N MET A 1 2.52 4.96 18.84
CA MET A 1 2.71 4.38 17.49
C MET A 1 2.31 5.45 16.48
N SER A 2 2.94 5.50 15.31
CA SER A 2 2.54 6.47 14.27
C SER A 2 1.38 5.90 13.45
N LEU A 3 0.54 6.79 12.91
CA LEU A 3 -0.59 6.42 12.04
C LEU A 3 -0.16 5.51 10.87
N THR A 4 1.03 5.72 10.32
CA THR A 4 1.62 4.89 9.27
C THR A 4 1.95 3.48 9.76
N THR A 5 2.51 3.31 10.96
CA THR A 5 2.82 1.99 11.53
C THR A 5 1.55 1.20 11.81
N ASP A 6 0.49 1.87 12.28
CA ASP A 6 -0.81 1.25 12.51
C ASP A 6 -1.44 0.81 11.18
N PHE A 7 -1.31 1.63 10.13
CA PHE A 7 -1.81 1.30 8.80
C PHE A 7 -1.05 0.14 8.15
N ILE A 8 0.28 0.08 8.27
CA ILE A 8 1.06 -1.09 7.84
C ILE A 8 0.55 -2.35 8.56
N SER A 9 0.28 -2.26 9.86
CA SER A 9 -0.24 -3.40 10.63
C SER A 9 -1.64 -3.84 10.18
N GLU A 10 -2.50 -2.89 9.80
CA GLU A 10 -3.81 -3.14 9.19
C GLU A 10 -3.66 -3.91 7.86
N LEU A 11 -2.76 -3.47 6.96
CA LEU A 11 -2.49 -4.14 5.69
C LEU A 11 -2.00 -5.57 5.90
N ILE A 12 -1.02 -5.79 6.80
CA ILE A 12 -0.51 -7.14 7.07
C ILE A 12 -1.60 -8.05 7.64
N ARG A 13 -2.49 -7.55 8.50
CA ARG A 13 -3.63 -8.34 9.00
C ARG A 13 -4.60 -8.69 7.90
N ALA A 14 -4.93 -7.74 7.02
CA ALA A 14 -5.80 -7.97 5.87
C ALA A 14 -5.22 -9.00 4.90
N ALA A 15 -3.91 -8.94 4.63
CA ALA A 15 -3.20 -9.89 3.77
C ALA A 15 -3.12 -11.32 4.34
N ASN A 16 -3.28 -11.48 5.66
CA ASN A 16 -3.28 -12.80 6.30
C ASN A 16 -4.63 -13.53 6.17
N GLU A 17 -5.72 -12.81 5.95
CA GLU A 17 -7.08 -13.37 5.83
C GLU A 17 -7.83 -12.77 4.63
N PRO A 18 -7.24 -12.80 3.41
CA PRO A 18 -7.79 -12.12 2.23
C PRO A 18 -9.18 -12.63 1.84
N GLU A 19 -9.49 -13.90 2.14
CA GLU A 19 -10.80 -14.51 1.89
C GLU A 19 -11.93 -13.93 2.75
N LYS A 20 -11.60 -13.21 3.83
CA LYS A 20 -12.60 -12.55 4.68
C LYS A 20 -12.92 -11.12 4.23
N LEU A 21 -12.16 -10.58 3.28
CA LEU A 21 -12.37 -9.24 2.76
C LEU A 21 -13.44 -9.26 1.66
N SER A 22 -14.43 -8.40 1.78
CA SER A 22 -15.32 -8.12 0.66
C SER A 22 -14.58 -7.35 -0.44
N PRO A 23 -15.02 -7.45 -1.71
CA PRO A 23 -14.44 -6.66 -2.80
C PRO A 23 -14.41 -5.15 -2.54
N TYR A 24 -15.39 -4.64 -1.78
CA TYR A 24 -15.42 -3.23 -1.38
C TYR A 24 -14.33 -2.89 -0.37
N GLU A 25 -14.08 -3.76 0.61
CA GLU A 25 -13.00 -3.57 1.58
C GLU A 25 -11.63 -3.63 0.90
N VAL A 26 -11.44 -4.55 -0.06
CA VAL A 26 -10.21 -4.63 -0.87
C VAL A 26 -9.99 -3.32 -1.63
N SER A 27 -10.97 -2.87 -2.42
CA SER A 27 -10.84 -1.63 -3.20
C SER A 27 -10.56 -0.42 -2.31
N ARG A 28 -11.30 -0.27 -1.20
CA ARG A 28 -11.08 0.82 -0.23
C ARG A 28 -9.68 0.78 0.39
N LEU A 29 -9.18 -0.39 0.73
CA LEU A 29 -7.87 -0.56 1.35
C LEU A 29 -6.73 -0.24 0.37
N LEU A 30 -6.88 -0.66 -0.89
CA LEU A 30 -5.93 -0.35 -1.96
C LEU A 30 -5.96 1.13 -2.34
N ASP A 31 -7.12 1.77 -2.43
CA ASP A 31 -7.24 3.21 -2.69
C ASP A 31 -6.59 4.04 -1.57
N ARG A 32 -6.85 3.70 -0.30
CA ARG A 32 -6.18 4.34 0.84
C ARG A 32 -4.66 4.15 0.79
N SER A 33 -4.20 2.98 0.35
CA SER A 33 -2.77 2.71 0.18
C SER A 33 -2.16 3.58 -0.91
N ILE A 34 -2.84 3.73 -2.05
CA ILE A 34 -2.41 4.61 -3.14
C ILE A 34 -2.26 6.06 -2.67
N ASP A 35 -3.25 6.58 -1.96
CA ASP A 35 -3.22 7.96 -1.45
C ASP A 35 -2.08 8.14 -0.44
N THR A 36 -1.92 7.20 0.49
CA THR A 36 -0.83 7.21 1.48
C THR A 36 0.56 7.18 0.81
N ILE A 37 0.74 6.33 -0.20
CA ILE A 37 2.00 6.24 -0.95
C ILE A 37 2.27 7.54 -1.70
N ARG A 38 1.26 8.17 -2.31
CA ARG A 38 1.42 9.45 -3.00
C ARG A 38 1.87 10.56 -2.04
N ASP A 39 1.21 10.69 -0.91
CA ASP A 39 1.54 11.69 0.11
C ASP A 39 2.95 11.50 0.67
N MET A 40 3.33 10.26 0.99
CA MET A 40 4.67 9.94 1.50
C MET A 40 5.76 10.19 0.44
N ARG A 41 5.47 9.91 -0.84
CA ARG A 41 6.43 10.19 -1.93
C ARG A 41 6.69 11.68 -2.08
N GLU A 42 5.65 12.50 -2.00
CA GLU A 42 5.80 13.95 -2.02
C GLU A 42 6.71 14.43 -0.88
N GLN A 43 6.50 13.92 0.34
CA GLN A 43 7.33 14.24 1.51
C GLN A 43 8.80 13.77 1.37
N THR A 44 9.03 12.59 0.79
CA THR A 44 10.40 12.11 0.56
C THR A 44 11.15 12.93 -0.48
N GLY A 45 10.46 13.65 -1.37
CA GLY A 45 11.06 14.29 -2.54
C GLY A 45 11.51 13.28 -3.62
N ILE A 46 11.15 12.00 -3.48
CA ILE A 46 11.41 10.96 -4.49
C ILE A 46 10.39 11.14 -5.62
N ALA A 47 10.67 12.12 -6.49
CA ALA A 47 9.96 12.29 -7.73
C ALA A 47 10.37 11.19 -8.72
N GLY A 48 9.71 10.04 -8.67
CA GLY A 48 9.71 9.11 -9.81
C GLY A 48 10.77 8.03 -9.85
N SER A 49 11.06 7.34 -8.73
CA SER A 49 11.60 5.99 -8.88
C SER A 49 10.63 5.14 -9.72
N HIS A 50 11.12 4.53 -10.79
CA HIS A 50 10.30 3.84 -11.79
C HIS A 50 9.50 2.71 -11.13
N GLY A 51 10.12 1.92 -10.25
CA GLY A 51 9.43 0.82 -9.56
C GLY A 51 8.23 1.23 -8.69
N ILE A 52 8.24 2.41 -8.05
CA ILE A 52 7.08 2.84 -7.24
C ILE A 52 5.93 3.35 -8.13
N LYS A 53 6.25 3.92 -9.31
CA LYS A 53 5.20 4.29 -10.28
C LYS A 53 4.46 3.06 -10.78
N ASP A 54 5.20 1.99 -11.06
CA ASP A 54 4.65 0.73 -11.54
C ASP A 54 3.71 0.12 -10.47
N VAL A 55 4.15 0.09 -9.21
CA VAL A 55 3.29 -0.39 -8.10
C VAL A 55 2.00 0.44 -7.96
N LEU A 56 2.05 1.76 -8.09
CA LEU A 56 0.83 2.58 -8.01
C LEU A 56 -0.18 2.26 -9.13
N ILE A 57 0.30 1.87 -10.31
CA ILE A 57 -0.55 1.43 -11.42
C ILE A 57 -1.14 0.05 -11.09
N ASP A 58 -0.32 -0.88 -10.64
CA ASP A 58 -0.75 -2.23 -10.27
C ASP A 58 -1.80 -2.21 -9.15
N LEU A 59 -1.59 -1.38 -8.11
CA LEU A 59 -2.56 -1.19 -7.03
C LEU A 59 -3.88 -0.56 -7.53
N ARG A 60 -3.82 0.37 -8.48
CA ARG A 60 -5.02 0.98 -9.08
C ARG A 60 -5.82 -0.06 -9.86
N VAL A 61 -5.14 -0.85 -10.69
CA VAL A 61 -5.76 -1.94 -11.45
C VAL A 61 -6.38 -2.97 -10.51
N ALA A 62 -5.68 -3.35 -9.45
CA ALA A 62 -6.19 -4.28 -8.44
C ALA A 62 -7.43 -3.71 -7.71
N SER A 63 -7.42 -2.42 -7.35
CA SER A 63 -8.58 -1.75 -6.74
C SER A 63 -9.81 -1.79 -7.65
N GLU A 64 -9.64 -1.44 -8.93
CA GLU A 64 -10.73 -1.43 -9.91
C GLU A 64 -11.27 -2.84 -10.20
N ARG A 65 -10.40 -3.85 -10.14
CA ARG A 65 -10.74 -5.26 -10.40
C ARG A 65 -11.03 -6.06 -9.14
N ALA A 66 -11.22 -5.42 -7.97
CA ALA A 66 -11.33 -6.11 -6.68
C ALA A 66 -12.39 -7.22 -6.62
N ARG A 67 -13.43 -7.19 -7.48
CA ARG A 67 -14.45 -8.24 -7.58
C ARG A 67 -13.98 -9.50 -8.29
N ASP A 68 -12.96 -9.38 -9.13
CA ASP A 68 -12.47 -10.44 -10.01
C ASP A 68 -11.13 -11.01 -9.52
N LEU A 69 -10.56 -10.45 -8.44
CA LEU A 69 -9.32 -10.94 -7.85
C LEU A 69 -9.54 -12.22 -7.04
N SER A 70 -8.62 -13.16 -7.20
CA SER A 70 -8.48 -14.28 -6.29
C SER A 70 -7.92 -13.84 -4.93
N ALA A 71 -8.11 -14.68 -3.90
CA ALA A 71 -7.55 -14.43 -2.57
C ALA A 71 -6.00 -14.26 -2.59
N ALA A 72 -5.31 -14.96 -3.51
CA ALA A 72 -3.87 -14.82 -3.70
C ALA A 72 -3.52 -13.44 -4.28
N GLU A 73 -4.21 -12.99 -5.32
CA GLU A 73 -3.99 -11.67 -5.92
C GLU A 73 -4.33 -10.53 -4.94
N ILE A 74 -5.38 -10.68 -4.12
CA ILE A 74 -5.73 -9.73 -3.04
C ILE A 74 -4.59 -9.65 -2.04
N ARG A 75 -4.10 -10.80 -1.56
CA ARG A 75 -3.00 -10.87 -0.60
C ARG A 75 -1.74 -10.19 -1.16
N ASP A 76 -1.36 -10.53 -2.38
CA ASP A 76 -0.13 -10.02 -2.99
C ASP A 76 -0.20 -8.50 -3.18
N ALA A 77 -1.32 -7.97 -3.69
CA ALA A 77 -1.52 -6.52 -3.82
C ALA A 77 -1.45 -5.77 -2.47
N ILE A 78 -2.02 -6.35 -1.40
CA ILE A 78 -1.97 -5.74 -0.06
C ILE A 78 -0.54 -5.80 0.53
N ILE A 79 0.21 -6.89 0.29
CA ILE A 79 1.61 -7.00 0.72
C ILE A 79 2.48 -5.98 -0.02
N ASP A 80 2.32 -5.85 -1.34
CA ASP A 80 3.07 -4.88 -2.14
C ASP A 80 2.83 -3.45 -1.64
N ALA A 81 1.58 -3.11 -1.33
CA ALA A 81 1.25 -1.82 -0.71
C ALA A 81 1.96 -1.62 0.65
N ALA A 82 1.93 -2.62 1.52
CA ALA A 82 2.56 -2.56 2.84
C ALA A 82 4.08 -2.39 2.75
N ASP A 83 4.73 -3.09 1.82
CA ASP A 83 6.17 -3.05 1.61
C ASP A 83 6.64 -1.71 1.04
N VAL A 84 5.89 -1.11 0.11
CA VAL A 84 6.18 0.24 -0.40
C VAL A 84 6.01 1.28 0.70
N ILE A 85 4.93 1.24 1.48
CA ILE A 85 4.70 2.18 2.59
C ILE A 85 5.81 2.03 3.64
N ARG A 86 6.20 0.80 3.99
CA ARG A 86 7.32 0.55 4.91
C ARG A 86 8.62 1.13 4.38
N THR A 87 8.91 0.94 3.09
CA THR A 87 10.13 1.46 2.45
C THR A 87 10.17 2.98 2.50
N LEU A 88 9.07 3.65 2.14
CA LEU A 88 8.95 5.11 2.22
C LEU A 88 9.07 5.61 3.66
N LYS A 89 8.50 4.89 4.63
CA LYS A 89 8.63 5.23 6.05
C LYS A 89 10.09 5.19 6.50
N ILE A 90 10.85 4.15 6.15
CA ILE A 90 12.28 4.06 6.51
C ILE A 90 13.06 5.25 5.93
N VAL A 91 12.76 5.64 4.69
CA VAL A 91 13.40 6.82 4.06
C VAL A 91 13.03 8.11 4.78
N LEU A 92 11.77 8.31 5.15
CA LEU A 92 11.33 9.51 5.88
C LEU A 92 11.94 9.58 7.28
N ASP A 93 11.88 8.49 8.04
CA ASP A 93 12.46 8.42 9.39
C ASP A 93 13.98 8.72 9.33
N GLY A 94 14.69 8.24 8.30
CA GLY A 94 16.11 8.54 8.11
C GLY A 94 16.43 9.99 7.67
N LYS A 95 15.44 10.75 7.16
CA LYS A 95 15.60 12.18 6.86
C LYS A 95 15.38 13.06 8.10
N ASP A 96 14.57 12.62 9.06
CA ASP A 96 14.29 13.35 10.30
C ASP A 96 15.44 13.29 11.31
N GLU A 97 16.41 12.38 11.11
CA GLU A 97 17.60 12.20 11.96
C GLU A 97 18.83 13.04 11.51
N LEU A 98 18.71 13.82 10.43
CA LEU A 98 19.79 14.67 9.85
C LEU A 98 19.51 16.16 10.02
#